data_AF-F2JJ44-F1
#
_entry.id   AF-F2JJ44-F1
#
_cell.length_a   1.000
_cell.length_b   1.000
_cell.length_c   1.000
_cell.angle_alpha   90.00
_cell.angle_beta   90.00
_cell.angle_gamma   90.00
#
_symmetry.space_group_name_H-M   'P 1'
#
loop_
_entity.id
_entity.type
_entity.pdbx_description
1 polymer ?
#
loop_
_entity_poly.entity_id
_entity_poly.type
_entity_poly.pdbx_seq_one_letter_code
_entity_poly.pdbx_strand_id
1 'polypeptide(L)' 'MTRQMLIDKIVYMLREEGTLEKSNYCTRVEQCQDVKKVIEKCLDGYEIIEGKVLLREGV' A
#
# COMPACT_ATOMS: atom_id res chain seq x y z
N MET A 1 -14.72 0.64 5.33
CA MET A 1 -14.03 -0.18 4.30
C MET A 1 -13.70 -1.54 4.88
N THR A 2 -13.85 -2.64 4.14
CA THR A 2 -13.46 -3.98 4.65
C THR A 2 -11.96 -4.24 4.44
N ARG A 3 -11.40 -5.22 5.16
CA ARG A 3 -10.00 -5.65 4.96
C ARG A 3 -9.73 -6.05 3.51
N GLN A 4 -10.67 -6.74 2.86
CA GLN A 4 -10.50 -7.16 1.45
C GLN A 4 -10.42 -5.96 0.51
N MET A 5 -11.32 -4.98 0.67
CA MET A 5 -11.29 -3.76 -0.13
C MET A 5 -9.99 -2.97 0.04
N LEU A 6 -9.41 -2.95 1.25
CA LEU A 6 -8.11 -2.32 1.48
C LEU A 6 -7.00 -3.03 0.70
N ILE A 7 -6.98 -4.37 0.76
CA ILE A 7 -6.00 -5.19 0.05
C ILE A 7 -6.12 -4.95 -1.46
N ASP A 8 -7.34 -4.96 -1.99
CA ASP A 8 -7.58 -4.72 -3.42
C ASP A 8 -7.10 -3.33 -3.84
N LYS A 9 -7.33 -2.30 -3.01
CA LYS A 9 -6.81 -0.94 -3.24
C LYS A 9 -5.29 -0.90 -3.26
N ILE A 10 -4.62 -1.54 -2.30
CA ILE A 10 -3.15 -1.60 -2.24
C ILE A 10 -2.61 -2.30 -3.48
N VAL A 11 -3.17 -3.45 -3.87
CA VAL A 11 -2.75 -4.21 -5.05
C VAL A 11 -2.93 -3.39 -6.33
N TYR A 12 -4.06 -2.69 -6.46
CA TYR A 12 -4.30 -1.79 -7.58
C TYR A 12 -3.23 -0.68 -7.65
N MET A 13 -2.95 0.00 -6.54
CA MET A 13 -1.94 1.06 -6.50
C MET A 13 -0.53 0.57 -6.80
N LEU A 14 -0.15 -0.60 -6.30
CA LEU A 14 1.16 -1.21 -6.59
C LEU A 14 1.34 -1.50 -8.08
N ARG A 15 0.27 -1.89 -8.78
CA ARG A 15 0.25 -2.11 -10.23
C ARG A 15 0.32 -0.80 -11.00
N GLU A 16 -0.50 0.19 -10.65
CA GLU A 16 -0.52 1.49 -11.34
C GLU A 16 0.80 2.24 -11.22
N GLU A 17 1.47 2.15 -10.07
CA GLU A 17 2.79 2.75 -9.83
C GLU A 17 3.94 1.91 -10.42
N GLY A 18 3.64 0.80 -11.09
CA GLY A 18 4.65 -0.06 -11.75
C GLY A 18 5.62 -0.75 -10.79
N THR A 19 5.35 -0.75 -9.48
CA THR A 19 6.26 -1.27 -8.46
C THR A 19 6.41 -2.80 -8.49
N LEU A 20 5.48 -3.49 -9.14
CA LEU A 20 5.51 -4.94 -9.32
C LEU A 20 6.41 -5.38 -10.50
N GLU A 21 6.77 -4.45 -11.39
CA GLU A 21 7.59 -4.74 -12.57
C GLU A 21 9.08 -4.75 -12.21
N LYS A 22 9.67 -5.94 -12.19
CA LYS A 22 11.09 -6.11 -11.81
C LYS A 22 12.05 -5.35 -12.72
N SER A 23 11.67 -5.10 -13.98
CA SER A 23 12.49 -4.35 -14.95
C SER A 23 12.67 -2.88 -14.58
N ASN A 24 11.86 -2.35 -13.67
CA ASN A 24 11.92 -0.95 -13.25
C ASN A 24 13.01 -0.68 -12.20
N TYR A 25 13.71 -1.72 -11.72
CA TYR A 25 14.62 -1.61 -10.58
C TYR A 25 15.97 -2.28 -10.84
N CYS A 26 17.05 -1.64 -10.39
CA CYS A 26 18.39 -2.22 -10.43
C CYS A 26 18.60 -3.24 -9.30
N THR A 27 17.96 -3.01 -8.15
CA THR A 27 18.05 -3.89 -6.98
C THR A 27 16.68 -4.23 -6.40
N ARG A 28 16.59 -5.38 -5.72
CA ARG A 28 15.40 -5.74 -4.94
C ARG A 28 15.16 -4.78 -3.78
N VAL A 29 16.22 -4.16 -3.24
CA VAL A 29 16.11 -3.23 -2.12
C VAL A 29 15.34 -1.97 -2.53
N GLU A 30 15.67 -1.39 -3.68
CA GLU A 30 14.96 -0.24 -4.25
C GLU A 30 13.48 -0.58 -4.50
N GLN A 31 13.21 -1.74 -5.11
CA GLN A 31 11.84 -2.20 -5.33
C GLN A 31 11.06 -2.30 -4.01
N CYS A 32 11.64 -2.92 -2.98
CA CYS A 32 10.99 -3.06 -1.67
C CYS A 32 10.71 -1.69 -1.01
N GLN A 33 11.59 -0.72 -1.17
CA GLN A 33 11.39 0.63 -0.63
C GLN A 33 10.22 1.34 -1.31
N ASP A 34 10.08 1.21 -2.63
CA ASP A 34 8.97 1.84 -3.34
C ASP A 34 7.63 1.14 -3.09
N VAL A 35 7.61 -0.19 -3.03
CA VAL A 35 6.43 -0.95 -2.56
C VAL A 35 5.99 -0.47 -1.18
N LYS A 36 6.95 -0.30 -0.24
CA LYS A 36 6.66 0.22 1.10
C LYS A 36 6.04 1.62 1.04
N LYS A 37 6.59 2.55 0.26
CA LYS A 37 6.03 3.91 0.10
C LYS A 37 4.60 3.89 -0.41
N VAL A 38 4.30 3.04 -1.40
CA VAL A 38 2.93 2.91 -1.93
C VAL A 38 1.98 2.38 -0.86
N ILE A 39 2.39 1.38 -0.08
CA ILE A 39 1.59 0.86 1.03
C ILE A 39 1.35 1.95 2.08
N GLU A 40 2.39 2.68 2.49
CA GLU A 40 2.26 3.78 3.46
C GLU A 40 1.30 4.87 2.97
N LYS A 41 1.39 5.28 1.70
CA LYS A 41 0.42 6.21 1.09
C LYS A 41 -1.01 5.65 1.10
N CYS A 42 -1.19 4.35 0.83
CA CYS A 42 -2.51 3.74 0.83
C CYS A 42 -3.13 3.64 2.23
N LEU A 43 -2.27 3.49 3.24
CA LEU A 43 -2.62 3.40 4.65
C LEU A 43 -2.66 4.76 5.34
N ASP A 44 -2.28 5.85 4.66
CA ASP A 44 -2.44 7.20 5.18
C ASP A 44 -3.92 7.49 5.44
N GLY A 45 -4.23 7.89 6.67
CA GLY A 45 -5.62 8.04 7.15
C GLY A 45 -6.29 6.75 7.66
N TYR A 46 -5.57 5.63 7.78
CA TYR A 46 -6.07 4.41 8.43
C TYR A 46 -5.37 4.16 9.76
N GLU A 47 -6.14 3.85 10.79
CA GLU A 47 -5.60 3.33 12.05
C GLU A 47 -5.75 1.80 12.08
N ILE A 48 -4.63 1.11 12.32
CA ILE A 48 -4.61 -0.35 12.48
C ILE A 48 -4.72 -0.64 13.98
N ILE A 49 -5.88 -1.12 14.42
CA ILE A 49 -6.13 -1.49 15.81
C ILE A 49 -6.43 -2.99 15.87
N GLU A 50 -5.56 -3.77 16.50
CA GLU A 50 -5.76 -5.21 16.78
C GLU A 50 -6.26 -6.04 15.57
N GLY A 51 -5.71 -5.79 14.38
CA GLY A 51 -6.10 -6.50 13.16
C GLY A 51 -7.39 -6.00 12.49
N LYS A 52 -8.01 -4.95 13.03
CA LYS A 52 -9.11 -4.20 12.39
C LYS A 52 -8.54 -2.94 11.74
N VAL A 53 -9.07 -2.63 10.56
CA VAL A 53 -8.75 -1.41 9.82
C VAL A 53 -9.88 -0.42 10.08
N LEU A 54 -9.56 0.71 10.72
CA LEU A 54 -10.50 1.80 10.94
C LEU A 54 -10.10 2.99 10.09
N LEU A 55 -11.09 3.66 9.50
CA LEU A 55 -10.89 4.93 8.82
C LEU A 55 -10.75 5.99 9.92
N ARG A 56 -9.69 6.80 9.88
CA ARG A 56 -9.50 7.86 10.86
C ARG A 56 -10.56 8.92 10.60
N GLU A 57 -11.56 9.02 11.47
CA GLU A 57 -12.57 10.08 11.36
C GLU A 57 -11.92 11.41 11.73
N GLY A 58 -11.70 12.27 10.71
CA GLY A 58 -11.24 13.64 10.88
C GLY A 58 -10.14 14.08 9.91
N VAL A 59 -10.49 14.23 8.62
CA VAL A 59 -10.29 15.43 7.77
C VAL A 59 -11.40 15.47 6.72
#